data_AF-A0A3P7IPT5-F1
#
_entry.id   AF-A0A3P7IPT5-F1
#
_cell.length_a   1.000
_cell.length_b   1.000
_cell.length_c   1.000
_cell.angle_alpha   90.00
_cell.angle_beta   90.00
_cell.angle_gamma   90.00
#
_symmetry.space_group_name_H-M   'P 1'
#
loop_
_entity.id
_entity.type
_entity.pdbx_description
1 polymer ?
#
loop_
_entity_poly.entity_id
_entity_poly.type
_entity_poly.pdbx_seq_one_letter_code
_entity_poly.pdbx_strand_id
1 'polypeptide(L)'
;MTSEDEKALRAALYRNRALTRLKQDDFEGTESDSTKALEYDGADVKALYRRALAREQLDNVAAAFKDAKEALRLSPKDKSISDLLQRLVIANNEKVKKATSMDNKVKNMSSLAFEGSAKDKEQKIQAFNNLLVLARETEAGAARIWNLGKGVPMLLSVAEDNNEPMEISVAAIRILDETIKNHGRALYFLSMHHSDGMHSARRVCRLMCSRNSKEYVDAAGLIVQRIFNALVKMDRTKDIKPDPEVAEANKLWIIRVILELEEMLTDKSVSAIVREMVIDLLLKNLMHMDGGIPRGWSWKFTEDSGLSALLDVSSQIPEQCDYPVTHETRQHVAICLQRLDEDMVFDTKRLIYKEKVDHFFNNLMARASDDPEGHKIRIKLACFLITMLQGPVDIGINLVTNDQVTALMLQMAASSNLLMQSVAAELIVMTVVKHERATSILKVGVPILRKLYESEDENVKVRALVGLCKCAAAGGDDASRATMKEGAPQKLAHTCKKFLLDYEKYSIDVRR
;
A
#
# COMPACT_ATOMS: atom_id res chain seq x y z
N MET A 1 26.90 30.89 -11.35
CA MET A 1 27.81 29.79 -11.73
C MET A 1 27.91 29.80 -13.23
N THR A 2 29.11 29.65 -13.81
CA THR A 2 29.19 29.44 -15.27
C THR A 2 28.57 28.07 -15.62
N SER A 3 28.16 27.88 -16.87
CA SER A 3 27.58 26.60 -17.32
C SER A 3 28.54 25.42 -17.09
N GLU A 4 29.85 25.67 -17.12
CA GLU A 4 30.87 24.64 -16.84
C GLU A 4 31.03 24.34 -15.36
N ASP A 5 31.01 25.36 -14.49
CA ASP A 5 31.06 25.14 -13.04
C ASP A 5 29.86 24.30 -12.55
N GLU A 6 28.69 24.52 -13.15
CA GLU A 6 27.49 23.75 -12.84
C GLU A 6 27.62 22.29 -13.29
N LYS A 7 28.14 22.04 -14.50
CA LYS A 7 28.41 20.68 -14.99
C LYS A 7 29.43 19.96 -14.11
N ALA A 8 30.52 20.62 -13.74
CA ALA A 8 31.54 20.06 -12.86
C ALA A 8 30.98 19.74 -11.47
N LEU A 9 30.15 20.62 -10.92
CA LEU A 9 29.47 20.38 -9.64
C LEU A 9 28.52 19.17 -9.73
N ARG A 10 27.67 19.11 -10.77
CA ARG A 10 26.75 17.97 -10.98
C ARG A 10 27.51 16.65 -11.14
N ALA A 11 28.59 16.63 -11.93
CA ALA A 11 29.44 15.45 -12.09
C ALA A 11 29.99 14.95 -10.74
N ALA A 12 30.53 15.87 -9.93
CA ALA A 12 31.05 15.56 -8.61
C ALA A 12 29.95 15.03 -7.66
N LEU A 13 28.75 15.61 -7.71
CA LEU A 13 27.60 15.17 -6.92
C LEU A 13 27.15 13.75 -7.30
N TYR A 14 26.95 13.47 -8.60
CA TYR A 14 26.59 12.13 -9.08
C TYR A 14 27.64 11.10 -8.70
N ARG A 15 28.92 11.42 -8.91
CA ARG A 15 30.02 10.55 -8.52
C ARG A 15 29.96 10.23 -7.03
N ASN A 16 29.82 11.23 -6.16
CA ASN A 16 29.82 11.02 -4.72
C ASN A 16 28.56 10.28 -4.24
N ARG A 17 27.39 10.58 -4.81
CA ARG A 17 26.15 9.86 -4.53
C ARG A 17 26.22 8.39 -4.94
N ALA A 18 26.85 8.08 -6.07
CA ALA A 18 27.12 6.71 -6.50
C ALA A 18 27.95 5.92 -5.47
N LEU A 19 28.92 6.56 -4.80
CA LEU A 19 29.68 5.89 -3.73
C LEU A 19 28.79 5.52 -2.55
N THR A 20 27.94 6.45 -2.12
CA THR A 20 27.03 6.23 -1.00
C THR A 20 26.03 5.13 -1.32
N ARG A 21 25.42 5.17 -2.53
CA ARG A 21 24.51 4.12 -3.02
C ARG A 21 25.18 2.75 -3.08
N LEU A 22 26.43 2.69 -3.53
CA LEU A 22 27.21 1.44 -3.57
C LEU A 22 27.45 0.85 -2.17
N LYS A 23 27.58 1.71 -1.15
CA LYS A 23 27.72 1.30 0.26
C LYS A 23 26.40 0.89 0.91
N GLN A 24 25.26 1.25 0.30
CA GLN A 24 23.91 0.88 0.71
C GLN A 24 23.35 -0.29 -0.11
N ASP A 25 24.18 -0.94 -0.93
CA ASP A 25 23.80 -2.00 -1.86
C ASP A 25 22.71 -1.61 -2.89
N ASP A 26 22.56 -0.30 -3.16
CA ASP A 26 21.76 0.23 -4.28
C ASP A 26 22.60 0.20 -5.57
N PHE A 27 22.74 -1.00 -6.14
CA PHE A 27 23.59 -1.22 -7.32
C PHE A 27 23.00 -0.57 -8.58
N GLU A 28 21.68 -0.60 -8.78
CA GLU A 28 21.04 0.07 -9.95
C GLU A 28 21.15 1.60 -9.86
N GLY A 29 20.98 2.18 -8.67
CA GLY A 29 21.21 3.59 -8.43
C GLY A 29 22.68 3.97 -8.63
N THR A 30 23.61 3.12 -8.20
CA THR A 30 25.06 3.31 -8.42
C THR A 30 25.41 3.30 -9.91
N GLU A 31 24.91 2.35 -10.69
CA GLU A 31 25.14 2.29 -12.13
C GLU A 31 24.62 3.55 -12.83
N SER A 32 23.41 3.97 -12.46
CA SER A 32 22.75 5.15 -13.02
C SER A 32 23.51 6.44 -12.72
N ASP A 33 23.89 6.67 -11.46
CA ASP A 33 24.65 7.86 -11.07
C ASP A 33 26.06 7.88 -11.66
N SER A 34 26.72 6.71 -11.70
CA SER A 34 28.04 6.61 -12.31
C SER A 34 27.96 6.88 -13.82
N THR A 35 26.91 6.43 -14.49
CA THR A 35 26.68 6.74 -15.91
C THR A 35 26.43 8.23 -16.11
N LYS A 36 25.57 8.87 -15.30
CA LYS A 36 25.35 10.32 -15.34
C LYS A 36 26.63 11.10 -15.08
N ALA A 37 27.49 10.67 -14.16
CA ALA A 37 28.78 11.32 -13.94
C ALA A 37 29.68 11.23 -15.19
N LEU A 38 29.68 10.09 -15.88
CA LEU A 38 30.45 9.87 -17.10
C LEU A 38 29.90 10.62 -18.33
N GLU A 39 28.64 11.02 -18.32
CA GLU A 39 28.07 11.93 -19.34
C GLU A 39 28.69 13.33 -19.26
N TYR A 40 29.14 13.77 -18.07
CA TYR A 40 29.84 15.04 -17.89
C TYR A 40 31.35 14.90 -18.07
N ASP A 41 31.95 13.84 -17.51
CA ASP A 41 33.38 13.53 -17.64
C ASP A 41 33.58 12.04 -17.97
N GLY A 42 33.73 11.74 -19.26
CA GLY A 42 33.92 10.38 -19.74
C GLY A 42 35.24 9.73 -19.28
N ALA A 43 36.18 10.51 -18.73
CA ALA A 43 37.45 10.01 -18.20
C ALA A 43 37.44 9.85 -16.67
N ASP A 44 36.28 10.00 -16.01
CA ASP A 44 36.20 9.86 -14.55
C ASP A 44 36.42 8.39 -14.11
N VAL A 45 37.66 8.09 -13.74
CA VAL A 45 38.11 6.77 -13.28
C VAL A 45 37.28 6.28 -12.09
N LYS A 46 36.89 7.16 -11.17
CA LYS A 46 36.12 6.77 -9.98
C LYS A 46 34.70 6.38 -10.36
N ALA A 47 34.10 7.08 -11.32
CA ALA A 47 32.78 6.72 -11.83
C ALA A 47 32.82 5.40 -12.62
N LEU A 48 33.80 5.20 -13.51
CA LEU A 48 33.99 3.92 -14.22
C LEU A 48 34.17 2.76 -13.24
N TYR A 49 35.03 2.92 -12.23
CA TYR A 49 35.28 1.88 -11.23
C TYR A 49 34.03 1.53 -10.42
N ARG A 50 33.27 2.53 -9.96
CA ARG A 50 32.02 2.32 -9.21
C ARG A 50 30.94 1.69 -10.08
N ARG A 51 30.84 2.09 -11.35
CA ARG A 51 29.92 1.46 -12.32
C ARG A 51 30.28 0.00 -12.57
N ALA A 52 31.57 -0.32 -12.68
CA ALA A 52 32.04 -1.69 -12.83
C ALA A 52 31.68 -2.55 -11.61
N LEU A 53 31.88 -2.04 -10.39
CA LEU A 53 31.48 -2.73 -9.15
C LEU A 53 29.96 -2.95 -9.09
N ALA A 54 29.17 -1.93 -9.41
CA ALA A 54 27.72 -2.08 -9.44
C ALA A 54 27.26 -3.12 -10.47
N ARG A 55 27.83 -3.08 -11.68
CA ARG A 55 27.54 -4.04 -12.75
C ARG A 55 27.99 -5.47 -12.41
N GLU A 56 29.06 -5.63 -11.64
CA GLU A 56 29.47 -6.94 -11.11
C GLU A 56 28.35 -7.51 -10.21
N GLN A 57 27.81 -6.71 -9.30
CA GLN A 57 26.75 -7.14 -8.38
C GLN A 57 25.39 -7.36 -9.06
N LEU A 58 25.09 -6.59 -10.12
CA LEU A 58 23.95 -6.81 -11.02
C LEU A 58 24.16 -7.98 -11.99
N ASP A 59 25.24 -8.75 -11.81
CA ASP A 59 25.62 -9.88 -12.64
C ASP A 59 25.82 -9.52 -14.14
N ASN A 60 26.05 -8.24 -14.44
CA ASN A 60 26.41 -7.76 -15.79
C ASN A 60 27.94 -7.72 -15.97
N VAL A 61 28.57 -8.89 -15.81
CA VAL A 61 30.04 -9.07 -15.81
C VAL A 61 30.70 -8.56 -17.10
N ALA A 62 30.05 -8.73 -18.26
CA ALA A 62 30.60 -8.29 -19.54
C ALA A 62 30.72 -6.77 -19.63
N ALA A 63 29.71 -6.03 -19.18
CA ALA A 63 29.75 -4.57 -19.13
C ALA A 63 30.69 -4.08 -18.02
N ALA A 64 30.70 -4.76 -16.87
CA ALA A 64 31.63 -4.48 -15.77
C ALA A 64 33.09 -4.59 -16.22
N PHE A 65 33.44 -5.63 -16.99
CA PHE A 65 34.79 -5.85 -17.49
C PHE A 65 35.24 -4.71 -18.43
N LYS A 66 34.34 -4.24 -19.31
CA LYS A 66 34.64 -3.11 -20.21
C LYS A 66 34.93 -1.84 -19.41
N ASP A 67 34.11 -1.52 -18.41
CA ASP A 67 34.32 -0.35 -17.56
C ASP A 67 35.61 -0.45 -16.74
N ALA A 68 35.88 -1.61 -16.14
CA ALA A 68 37.09 -1.83 -15.34
C ALA A 68 38.36 -1.77 -16.21
N LYS A 69 38.29 -2.28 -17.45
CA LYS A 69 39.40 -2.21 -18.42
C LYS A 69 39.70 -0.77 -18.81
N GLU A 70 38.66 0.03 -19.06
CA GLU A 70 38.83 1.44 -19.37
C GLU A 70 39.35 2.23 -18.18
N ALA A 71 38.84 1.95 -16.98
CA ALA A 71 39.35 2.55 -15.74
C ALA A 71 40.84 2.24 -15.51
N LEU A 72 41.29 1.01 -15.79
CA LEU A 72 42.70 0.63 -15.69
C LEU A 72 43.56 1.34 -16.75
N ARG A 73 43.04 1.52 -17.97
CA ARG A 73 43.73 2.27 -19.02
C ARG A 73 44.01 3.71 -18.59
N LEU A 74 43.07 4.33 -17.89
CA LEU A 74 43.18 5.71 -17.39
C LEU A 74 44.00 5.81 -16.09
N SER A 75 43.98 4.78 -15.24
CA SER A 75 44.79 4.71 -14.01
C SER A 75 45.55 3.39 -13.88
N PRO A 76 46.69 3.21 -14.59
CA PRO A 76 47.39 1.93 -14.69
C PRO A 76 48.02 1.41 -13.38
N LYS A 77 48.19 2.28 -12.38
CA LYS A 77 48.84 1.95 -11.10
C LYS A 77 47.86 1.59 -9.99
N ASP A 78 46.55 1.66 -10.24
CA ASP A 78 45.55 1.39 -9.23
C ASP A 78 45.33 -0.12 -9.06
N LYS A 79 45.85 -0.66 -7.96
CA LYS A 79 45.71 -2.08 -7.61
C LYS A 79 44.25 -2.51 -7.47
N SER A 80 43.38 -1.63 -6.98
CA SER A 80 41.96 -1.97 -6.75
C SER A 80 41.21 -2.28 -8.05
N ILE A 81 41.59 -1.61 -9.15
CA ILE A 81 41.03 -1.84 -10.48
C ILE A 81 41.59 -3.12 -11.10
N SER A 82 42.89 -3.37 -10.90
CA SER A 82 43.54 -4.61 -11.33
C SER A 82 42.92 -5.84 -10.65
N ASP A 83 42.69 -5.77 -9.34
CA ASP A 83 42.06 -6.84 -8.56
C ASP A 83 40.62 -7.09 -9.01
N LEU A 84 39.86 -6.03 -9.29
CA LEU A 84 38.51 -6.13 -9.84
C LEU A 84 38.52 -6.81 -11.22
N LEU A 85 39.42 -6.43 -12.12
CA LEU A 85 39.54 -7.06 -13.43
C LEU A 85 39.85 -8.54 -13.33
N GLN A 86 40.79 -8.94 -12.47
CA GLN A 86 41.12 -10.35 -12.27
C GLN A 86 39.90 -11.13 -11.78
N ARG A 87 39.15 -10.57 -10.83
CA ARG A 87 37.90 -11.16 -10.34
C ARG A 87 36.85 -11.30 -11.44
N LEU A 88 36.67 -10.26 -12.25
CA LEU A 88 35.73 -10.26 -13.38
C LEU A 88 36.09 -11.28 -14.46
N VAL A 89 37.37 -11.53 -14.72
CA VAL A 89 37.81 -12.58 -15.67
C VAL A 89 37.40 -13.97 -15.16
N ILE A 90 37.64 -14.25 -13.88
CA ILE A 90 37.25 -15.51 -13.25
C ILE A 90 35.72 -15.64 -13.28
N ALA A 91 35.01 -14.60 -12.85
CA ALA A 91 33.55 -14.57 -12.86
C ALA A 91 32.97 -14.77 -14.26
N ASN A 92 33.54 -14.16 -15.30
CA ASN A 92 33.09 -14.32 -16.68
C ASN A 92 33.25 -15.76 -17.17
N ASN A 93 34.40 -16.39 -16.88
CA ASN A 93 34.67 -17.79 -17.27
C ASN A 93 33.76 -18.78 -16.53
N GLU A 94 33.50 -18.56 -15.24
CA GLU A 94 32.55 -19.36 -14.48
C GLU A 94 31.11 -19.16 -14.96
N LYS A 95 30.74 -17.91 -15.23
CA LYS A 95 29.40 -17.55 -15.69
C LYS A 95 29.07 -18.21 -17.01
N VAL A 96 29.99 -18.22 -17.98
CA VAL A 96 29.78 -18.93 -19.26
C VAL A 96 29.51 -20.42 -19.03
N LYS A 97 30.19 -21.06 -18.08
CA LYS A 97 29.96 -22.49 -17.74
C LYS A 97 28.63 -22.71 -17.01
N LYS A 98 28.28 -21.86 -16.05
CA LYS A 98 27.05 -21.96 -15.24
C LYS A 98 25.80 -21.57 -16.03
N ALA A 99 25.90 -20.62 -16.96
CA ALA A 99 24.79 -20.13 -17.77
C ALA A 99 24.13 -21.24 -18.59
N THR A 100 24.92 -22.12 -19.22
CA THR A 100 24.37 -23.24 -20.01
C THR A 100 23.60 -24.24 -19.14
N SER A 101 24.09 -24.52 -17.92
CA SER A 101 23.41 -25.41 -16.97
C SER A 101 22.11 -24.80 -16.47
N MET A 102 22.14 -23.50 -16.12
CA MET A 102 20.95 -22.78 -15.68
C MET A 102 19.91 -22.63 -16.79
N ASP A 103 20.34 -22.36 -18.03
CA ASP A 103 19.45 -22.29 -19.19
C ASP A 103 18.72 -23.63 -19.40
N ASN A 104 19.42 -24.75 -19.24
CA ASN A 104 18.79 -26.07 -19.31
C ASN A 104 17.81 -26.32 -18.15
N LYS A 105 18.15 -25.89 -16.92
CA LYS A 105 17.23 -26.00 -15.77
C LYS A 105 15.96 -25.17 -15.98
N VAL A 106 16.09 -23.91 -16.40
CA VAL A 106 14.95 -23.02 -16.66
C VAL A 106 14.09 -23.58 -17.78
N LYS A 107 14.69 -24.07 -18.88
CA LYS A 107 13.94 -24.71 -19.98
C LYS A 107 13.19 -25.95 -19.52
N ASN A 108 13.84 -26.85 -18.78
CA ASN A 108 13.20 -28.08 -18.27
C ASN A 108 12.05 -27.77 -17.29
N MET A 109 12.20 -26.77 -16.42
CA MET A 109 11.11 -26.37 -15.53
C MET A 109 10.00 -25.63 -16.27
N SER A 110 10.35 -24.83 -17.29
CA SER A 110 9.37 -24.13 -18.12
C SER A 110 8.51 -25.10 -18.94
N SER A 111 9.09 -26.18 -19.47
CA SER A 111 8.31 -27.19 -20.20
C SER A 111 7.34 -27.94 -19.28
N LEU A 112 7.76 -28.26 -18.05
CA LEU A 112 6.88 -28.84 -17.03
C LEU A 112 5.79 -27.86 -16.59
N ALA A 113 6.10 -26.57 -16.46
CA ALA A 113 5.18 -25.55 -15.98
C ALA A 113 4.13 -25.11 -17.03
N PHE A 114 4.55 -24.91 -18.29
CA PHE A 114 3.74 -24.23 -19.32
C PHE A 114 3.38 -25.10 -20.53
N GLU A 115 4.20 -26.11 -20.88
CA GLU A 115 4.05 -26.87 -22.14
C GLU A 115 3.28 -28.19 -21.97
N GLY A 116 2.63 -28.39 -20.82
CA GLY A 116 1.87 -29.62 -20.55
C GLY A 116 2.73 -30.88 -20.41
N SER A 117 4.05 -30.73 -20.20
CA SER A 117 4.97 -31.87 -20.02
C SER A 117 4.87 -32.51 -18.63
N ALA A 118 4.16 -31.89 -17.68
CA ALA A 118 3.92 -32.45 -16.36
C ALA A 118 2.92 -33.61 -16.41
N LYS A 119 3.23 -34.70 -15.70
CA LYS A 119 2.40 -35.90 -15.62
C LYS A 119 1.15 -35.71 -14.76
N ASP A 120 1.27 -34.90 -13.72
CA ASP A 120 0.23 -34.62 -12.76
C ASP A 120 0.32 -33.17 -12.25
N LYS A 121 -0.68 -32.77 -11.47
CA LYS A 121 -0.77 -31.41 -10.91
C LYS A 121 0.35 -31.12 -9.90
N GLU A 122 0.80 -32.13 -9.15
CA GLU A 122 1.84 -31.97 -8.13
C GLU A 122 3.19 -31.65 -8.76
N GLN A 123 3.55 -32.36 -9.84
CA GLN A 123 4.75 -32.10 -10.62
C GLN A 123 4.72 -30.70 -11.24
N LYS A 124 3.55 -30.23 -11.70
CA LYS A 124 3.39 -28.87 -12.21
C LYS A 124 3.61 -27.82 -11.10
N ILE A 125 3.03 -28.02 -9.92
CA ILE A 125 3.24 -27.15 -8.74
C ILE A 125 4.73 -27.10 -8.37
N GLN A 126 5.41 -28.25 -8.32
CA GLN A 126 6.84 -28.32 -8.04
C GLN A 126 7.67 -27.56 -9.09
N ALA A 127 7.29 -27.62 -10.38
CA ALA A 127 7.97 -26.86 -11.42
C ALA A 127 7.86 -25.34 -11.20
N PHE A 128 6.68 -24.83 -10.82
CA PHE A 128 6.50 -23.42 -10.47
C PHE A 128 7.30 -23.01 -9.23
N ASN A 129 7.31 -23.84 -8.18
CA ASN A 129 8.12 -23.57 -6.99
C ASN A 129 9.62 -23.54 -7.31
N ASN A 130 10.10 -24.46 -8.15
CA ASN A 130 11.49 -24.46 -8.58
C ASN A 130 11.84 -23.24 -9.43
N LEU A 131 10.95 -22.80 -10.32
CA LEU A 131 11.13 -21.55 -11.07
C LEU A 131 11.20 -20.33 -10.14
N LEU A 132 10.36 -20.28 -9.10
CA LEU A 132 10.39 -19.23 -8.10
C LEU A 132 11.71 -19.21 -7.31
N VAL A 133 12.21 -20.37 -6.91
CA VAL A 133 13.52 -20.49 -6.24
C VAL A 133 14.63 -19.99 -7.17
N LEU A 134 14.65 -20.44 -8.43
CA LEU A 134 15.64 -19.99 -9.42
C LEU A 134 15.60 -18.48 -9.67
N ALA A 135 14.40 -17.88 -9.66
CA ALA A 135 14.24 -16.43 -9.80
C ALA A 135 14.84 -15.67 -8.60
N ARG A 136 14.74 -16.22 -7.39
CA ARG A 136 15.24 -15.60 -6.15
C ARG A 136 16.72 -15.78 -5.93
N GLU A 137 17.29 -16.90 -6.35
CA GLU A 137 18.69 -17.25 -6.09
C GLU A 137 19.67 -16.32 -6.80
N THR A 138 19.39 -15.92 -8.04
CA THR A 138 20.30 -15.09 -8.84
C THR A 138 19.55 -14.14 -9.78
N GLU A 139 20.13 -12.95 -9.98
CA GLU A 139 19.61 -11.96 -10.94
C GLU A 139 19.60 -12.52 -12.38
N ALA A 140 20.57 -13.35 -12.74
CA ALA A 140 20.55 -14.05 -14.02
C ALA A 140 19.39 -15.05 -14.13
N GLY A 141 19.05 -15.79 -13.07
CA GLY A 141 17.88 -16.67 -13.05
C GLY A 141 16.58 -15.90 -13.34
N ALA A 142 16.39 -14.78 -12.64
CA ALA A 142 15.27 -13.87 -12.88
C ALA A 142 15.24 -13.32 -14.33
N ALA A 143 16.39 -12.89 -14.85
CA ALA A 143 16.51 -12.38 -16.22
C ALA A 143 16.23 -13.46 -17.29
N ARG A 144 16.59 -14.72 -17.03
CA ARG A 144 16.30 -15.84 -17.93
C ARG A 144 14.82 -16.19 -17.96
N ILE A 145 14.15 -16.21 -16.81
CA ILE A 145 12.71 -16.44 -16.72
C ILE A 145 11.94 -15.28 -17.39
N TRP A 146 12.40 -14.04 -17.16
CA TRP A 146 11.88 -12.86 -17.84
C TRP A 146 11.96 -12.97 -19.37
N ASN A 147 13.07 -13.52 -19.89
CA ASN A 147 13.31 -13.80 -21.30
C ASN A 147 12.97 -12.61 -22.23
N LEU A 148 13.52 -11.44 -21.92
CA LEU A 148 13.24 -10.18 -22.65
C LEU A 148 11.74 -9.85 -22.72
N GLY A 149 10.99 -10.16 -21.66
CA GLY A 149 9.55 -9.93 -21.54
C GLY A 149 8.68 -11.05 -22.13
N LYS A 150 9.26 -12.01 -22.86
CA LYS A 150 8.48 -13.14 -23.45
C LYS A 150 7.94 -14.10 -22.39
N GLY A 151 8.52 -14.11 -21.19
CA GLY A 151 8.01 -14.90 -20.06
C GLY A 151 6.69 -14.39 -19.49
N VAL A 152 6.43 -13.07 -19.62
CA VAL A 152 5.28 -12.42 -18.96
C VAL A 152 3.94 -12.96 -19.44
N PRO A 153 3.64 -13.07 -20.76
CA PRO A 153 2.35 -13.58 -21.21
C PRO A 153 2.06 -15.01 -20.73
N MET A 154 3.09 -15.87 -20.65
CA MET A 154 2.95 -17.24 -20.16
C MET A 154 2.64 -17.30 -18.66
N LEU A 155 3.28 -16.43 -17.87
CA LEU A 155 2.99 -16.32 -16.44
C LEU A 155 1.57 -15.80 -16.20
N LEU A 156 1.17 -14.75 -16.93
CA LEU A 156 -0.17 -14.16 -16.80
C LEU A 156 -1.27 -15.12 -17.26
N SER A 157 -1.06 -15.90 -18.33
CA SER A 157 -2.07 -16.85 -18.79
C SER A 157 -2.41 -17.91 -17.74
N VAL A 158 -1.44 -18.35 -16.96
CA VAL A 158 -1.64 -19.31 -15.86
C VAL A 158 -2.14 -18.61 -14.58
N ALA A 159 -1.63 -17.41 -14.30
CA ALA A 159 -2.03 -16.64 -13.13
C ALA A 159 -3.51 -16.25 -13.14
N GLU A 160 -4.07 -16.02 -14.32
CA GLU A 160 -5.45 -15.55 -14.51
C GLU A 160 -6.44 -16.67 -14.85
N ASP A 161 -5.96 -17.88 -15.15
CA ASP A 161 -6.84 -19.01 -15.49
C ASP A 161 -7.60 -19.50 -14.26
N ASN A 162 -8.93 -19.54 -14.38
CA ASN A 162 -9.80 -20.00 -13.31
C ASN A 162 -9.76 -21.52 -13.09
N ASN A 163 -9.28 -22.27 -14.07
CA ASN A 163 -9.17 -23.72 -14.01
C ASN A 163 -7.87 -24.18 -13.31
N GLU A 164 -6.90 -23.28 -13.16
CA GLU A 164 -5.64 -23.59 -12.50
C GLU A 164 -5.82 -23.58 -10.96
N PRO A 165 -5.12 -24.47 -10.22
CA PRO A 165 -5.06 -24.42 -8.77
C PRO A 165 -4.57 -23.05 -8.29
N MET A 166 -5.15 -22.56 -7.19
CA MET A 166 -4.79 -21.25 -6.63
C MET A 166 -3.29 -21.16 -6.30
N GLU A 167 -2.67 -22.24 -5.82
CA GLU A 167 -1.24 -22.28 -5.52
C GLU A 167 -0.38 -22.00 -6.75
N ILE A 168 -0.78 -22.50 -7.93
CA ILE A 168 -0.09 -22.24 -9.19
C ILE A 168 -0.28 -20.77 -9.60
N SER A 169 -1.51 -20.24 -9.50
CA SER A 169 -1.78 -18.84 -9.82
C SER A 169 -0.94 -17.89 -8.95
N VAL A 170 -0.86 -18.17 -7.65
CA VAL A 170 -0.04 -17.39 -6.69
C VAL A 170 1.45 -17.55 -6.98
N ALA A 171 1.92 -18.76 -7.28
CA ALA A 171 3.33 -18.99 -7.62
C ALA A 171 3.73 -18.26 -8.91
N ALA A 172 2.88 -18.25 -9.94
CA ALA A 172 3.12 -17.53 -11.19
C ALA A 172 3.26 -16.01 -10.95
N ILE A 173 2.38 -15.42 -10.15
CA ILE A 173 2.49 -13.99 -9.76
C ILE A 173 3.75 -13.72 -8.94
N ARG A 174 4.13 -14.61 -8.02
CA ARG A 174 5.36 -14.45 -7.22
C ARG A 174 6.63 -14.55 -8.08
N ILE A 175 6.63 -15.41 -9.10
CA ILE A 175 7.73 -15.45 -10.09
C ILE A 175 7.80 -14.11 -10.82
N LEU A 176 6.65 -13.60 -11.27
CA LEU A 176 6.59 -12.29 -11.93
C LEU A 176 7.13 -11.18 -11.01
N ASP A 177 6.70 -11.10 -9.74
CA ASP A 177 7.20 -10.15 -8.73
C ASP A 177 8.73 -10.18 -8.64
N GLU A 178 9.31 -11.37 -8.52
CA GLU A 178 10.76 -11.51 -8.45
C GLU A 178 11.45 -10.99 -9.72
N THR A 179 10.87 -11.27 -10.90
CA THR A 179 11.44 -10.79 -12.16
C THR A 179 11.32 -9.28 -12.37
N ILE A 180 10.45 -8.58 -11.66
CA ILE A 180 10.27 -7.13 -11.81
C ILE A 180 10.81 -6.32 -10.62
N LYS A 181 11.54 -6.95 -9.69
CA LYS A 181 12.34 -6.21 -8.69
C LYS A 181 13.37 -5.27 -9.32
N ASN A 182 13.86 -5.63 -10.50
CA ASN A 182 14.69 -4.77 -11.32
C ASN A 182 13.85 -3.62 -11.90
N HIS A 183 14.26 -2.37 -11.67
CA HIS A 183 13.43 -1.22 -12.04
C HIS A 183 13.18 -1.13 -13.56
N GLY A 184 14.16 -1.50 -14.39
CA GLY A 184 14.02 -1.51 -15.84
C GLY A 184 12.97 -2.51 -16.33
N ARG A 185 12.95 -3.71 -15.73
CA ARG A 185 11.94 -4.74 -16.04
C ARG A 185 10.55 -4.35 -15.56
N ALA A 186 10.43 -3.75 -14.37
CA ALA A 186 9.17 -3.21 -13.88
C ALA A 186 8.60 -2.11 -14.80
N LEU A 187 9.41 -1.15 -15.23
CA LEU A 187 8.93 -0.11 -16.17
C LEU A 187 8.55 -0.70 -17.54
N TYR A 188 9.31 -1.69 -18.02
CA TYR A 188 8.95 -2.41 -19.25
C TYR A 188 7.60 -3.14 -19.09
N PHE A 189 7.41 -3.87 -17.99
CA PHE A 189 6.15 -4.55 -17.65
C PHE A 189 4.98 -3.57 -17.64
N LEU A 190 5.15 -2.40 -17.02
CA LEU A 190 4.11 -1.37 -17.00
C LEU A 190 3.71 -0.89 -18.41
N SER A 191 4.64 -0.88 -19.36
CA SER A 191 4.43 -0.34 -20.70
C SER A 191 4.08 -1.37 -21.79
N MET A 192 4.19 -2.67 -21.50
CA MET A 192 4.13 -3.69 -22.56
C MET A 192 2.72 -4.17 -22.94
N HIS A 193 1.67 -3.82 -22.19
CA HIS A 193 0.35 -4.42 -22.36
C HIS A 193 -0.52 -3.72 -23.40
N HIS A 194 -0.35 -2.41 -23.56
CA HIS A 194 -1.11 -1.64 -24.54
C HIS A 194 -0.26 -0.51 -25.09
N SER A 195 -0.58 -0.05 -26.30
CA SER A 195 0.12 1.05 -26.96
C SER A 195 -0.08 2.39 -26.26
N ASP A 196 -1.22 2.53 -25.58
CA ASP A 196 -1.50 3.65 -24.68
C ASP A 196 -1.03 3.32 -23.25
N GLY A 197 -0.51 4.33 -22.55
CA GLY A 197 -0.06 4.10 -21.19
C GLY A 197 -1.20 3.98 -20.18
N MET A 198 -2.41 4.46 -20.51
CA MET A 198 -3.55 4.46 -19.58
C MET A 198 -4.14 3.06 -19.44
N HIS A 199 -4.48 2.38 -20.55
CA HIS A 199 -4.96 1.00 -20.46
C HIS A 199 -3.87 0.03 -20.00
N SER A 200 -2.60 0.34 -20.28
CA SER A 200 -1.49 -0.46 -19.74
C SER A 200 -1.40 -0.36 -18.20
N ALA A 201 -1.49 0.86 -17.63
CA ALA A 201 -1.56 1.04 -16.18
C ALA A 201 -2.80 0.37 -15.57
N ARG A 202 -3.96 0.48 -16.24
CA ARG A 202 -5.20 -0.21 -15.86
C ARG A 202 -5.03 -1.72 -15.79
N ARG A 203 -4.44 -2.32 -16.82
CA ARG A 203 -4.21 -3.77 -16.87
C ARG A 203 -3.33 -4.24 -15.72
N VAL A 204 -2.26 -3.51 -15.42
CA VAL A 204 -1.34 -3.85 -14.34
C VAL A 204 -2.01 -3.72 -12.98
N CYS A 205 -2.71 -2.62 -12.70
CA CYS A 205 -3.39 -2.45 -11.42
C CYS A 205 -4.51 -3.48 -11.26
N ARG A 206 -5.32 -3.72 -12.29
CA ARG A 206 -6.43 -4.70 -12.21
C ARG A 206 -6.00 -6.16 -12.27
N LEU A 207 -4.71 -6.46 -12.34
CA LEU A 207 -4.22 -7.85 -12.21
C LEU A 207 -4.63 -8.46 -10.86
N MET A 208 -4.69 -7.68 -9.79
CA MET A 208 -5.18 -8.15 -8.48
C MET A 208 -6.66 -8.53 -8.48
N CYS A 209 -7.45 -8.12 -9.49
CA CYS A 209 -8.85 -8.50 -9.63
C CYS A 209 -9.06 -9.86 -10.32
N SER A 210 -8.02 -10.46 -10.90
CA SER A 210 -8.15 -11.66 -11.73
C SER A 210 -8.58 -12.91 -10.94
N ARG A 211 -8.19 -13.01 -9.66
CA ARG A 211 -8.51 -14.15 -8.79
C ARG A 211 -8.91 -13.64 -7.41
N ASN A 212 -10.01 -14.15 -6.86
CA ASN A 212 -10.57 -13.67 -5.60
C ASN A 212 -10.08 -14.50 -4.39
N SER A 213 -8.78 -14.43 -4.11
CA SER A 213 -8.13 -15.05 -2.95
C SER A 213 -7.23 -14.01 -2.28
N LYS A 214 -7.23 -13.95 -0.94
CA LYS A 214 -6.36 -13.04 -0.19
C LYS A 214 -4.88 -13.24 -0.56
N GLU A 215 -4.43 -14.49 -0.64
CA GLU A 215 -3.03 -14.81 -0.98
C GLU A 215 -2.65 -14.34 -2.39
N TYR A 216 -3.58 -14.41 -3.33
CA TYR A 216 -3.36 -13.93 -4.70
C TYR A 216 -3.36 -12.40 -4.76
N VAL A 217 -4.34 -11.76 -4.12
CA VAL A 217 -4.43 -10.28 -4.07
C VAL A 217 -3.19 -9.71 -3.39
N ASP A 218 -2.72 -10.31 -2.30
CA ASP A 218 -1.49 -9.90 -1.62
C ASP A 218 -0.26 -10.05 -2.54
N ALA A 219 -0.14 -11.16 -3.27
CA ALA A 219 0.94 -11.36 -4.24
C ALA A 219 0.86 -10.39 -5.44
N ALA A 220 -0.33 -10.14 -5.97
CA ALA A 220 -0.54 -9.21 -7.08
C ALA A 220 -0.36 -7.75 -6.66
N GLY A 221 -0.70 -7.39 -5.41
CA GLY A 221 -0.43 -6.07 -4.84
C GLY A 221 1.06 -5.75 -4.80
N LEU A 222 1.92 -6.76 -4.57
CA LEU A 222 3.37 -6.57 -4.66
C LEU A 222 3.83 -6.14 -6.06
N ILE A 223 3.15 -6.58 -7.13
CA ILE A 223 3.47 -6.14 -8.50
C ILE A 223 3.32 -4.62 -8.60
N VAL A 224 2.20 -4.08 -8.12
CA VAL A 224 1.94 -2.62 -8.13
C VAL A 224 2.95 -1.90 -7.21
N GLN A 225 3.31 -2.50 -6.08
CA GLN A 225 4.38 -1.99 -5.21
C GLN A 225 5.74 -1.91 -5.95
N ARG A 226 6.12 -2.93 -6.74
CA ARG A 226 7.34 -2.89 -7.56
C ARG A 226 7.29 -1.80 -8.63
N ILE A 227 6.11 -1.57 -9.20
CA ILE A 227 5.91 -0.46 -10.14
C ILE A 227 6.16 0.89 -9.47
N PHE A 228 5.61 1.14 -8.28
CA PHE A 228 5.89 2.38 -7.54
C PHE A 228 7.38 2.52 -7.24
N ASN A 229 8.03 1.45 -6.73
CA ASN A 229 9.47 1.45 -6.47
C ASN A 229 10.28 1.85 -7.72
N ALA A 230 9.94 1.28 -8.88
CA ALA A 230 10.62 1.56 -10.15
C ALA A 230 10.35 2.95 -10.71
N LEU A 231 9.13 3.47 -10.58
CA LEU A 231 8.74 4.77 -11.09
C LEU A 231 9.49 5.93 -10.43
N VAL A 232 9.88 5.77 -9.16
CA VAL A 232 10.56 6.84 -8.39
C VAL A 232 11.90 6.42 -7.78
N LYS A 233 12.41 5.22 -8.09
CA LYS A 233 13.60 4.62 -7.43
C LYS A 233 13.54 4.72 -5.90
N MET A 234 12.48 4.17 -5.31
CA MET A 234 12.35 4.04 -3.85
C MET A 234 12.22 2.57 -3.45
N ASP A 235 12.58 2.27 -2.20
CA ASP A 235 12.28 0.99 -1.59
C ASP A 235 12.17 1.18 -0.07
N ARG A 236 10.93 1.16 0.42
CA ARG A 236 10.62 1.33 1.85
C ARG A 236 11.23 0.25 2.73
N THR A 237 11.45 -0.96 2.20
CA THR A 237 12.03 -2.06 2.98
C THR A 237 13.54 -1.90 3.17
N LYS A 238 14.18 -1.06 2.35
CA LYS A 238 15.61 -0.74 2.38
C LYS A 238 15.88 0.71 2.82
N ASP A 239 14.87 1.42 3.30
CA ASP A 239 14.93 2.86 3.64
C ASP A 239 15.46 3.74 2.48
N ILE A 240 15.25 3.32 1.23
CA ILE A 240 15.64 4.08 0.04
C ILE A 240 14.52 5.06 -0.27
N LYS A 241 14.77 6.34 -0.01
CA LYS A 241 13.87 7.45 -0.36
C LYS A 241 13.78 7.63 -1.88
N PRO A 242 12.65 8.13 -2.40
CA PRO A 242 12.48 8.33 -3.85
C PRO A 242 13.49 9.34 -4.41
N ASP A 243 13.95 9.09 -5.64
CA ASP A 243 14.75 10.00 -6.43
C ASP A 243 13.82 10.98 -7.19
N PRO A 244 13.82 12.29 -6.83
CA PRO A 244 12.90 13.25 -7.45
C PRO A 244 13.10 13.41 -8.95
N GLU A 245 14.32 13.22 -9.47
CA GLU A 245 14.59 13.35 -10.91
C GLU A 245 13.92 12.21 -11.70
N VAL A 246 13.93 10.99 -11.12
CA VAL A 246 13.29 9.83 -11.76
C VAL A 246 11.77 9.95 -11.68
N ALA A 247 11.25 10.40 -10.54
CA ALA A 247 9.83 10.65 -10.38
C ALA A 247 9.31 11.69 -11.39
N GLU A 248 10.06 12.78 -11.61
CA GLU A 248 9.69 13.81 -12.57
C GLU A 248 9.76 13.29 -14.02
N ALA A 249 10.77 12.48 -14.36
CA ALA A 249 10.88 11.85 -15.67
C ALA A 249 9.70 10.89 -15.96
N ASN A 250 9.22 10.19 -14.93
CA ASN A 250 8.15 9.20 -15.04
C ASN A 250 6.76 9.72 -14.63
N LYS A 251 6.59 11.04 -14.43
CA LYS A 251 5.38 11.64 -13.85
C LYS A 251 4.07 11.22 -14.52
N LEU A 252 4.07 11.05 -15.85
CA LEU A 252 2.86 10.63 -16.58
C LEU A 252 2.40 9.22 -16.17
N TRP A 253 3.35 8.32 -15.92
CA TRP A 253 3.04 6.98 -15.45
C TRP A 253 2.56 6.97 -14.00
N ILE A 254 3.17 7.80 -13.13
CA ILE A 254 2.73 7.96 -11.75
C ILE A 254 1.28 8.45 -11.70
N ILE A 255 0.93 9.47 -12.50
CA ILE A 255 -0.44 9.97 -12.63
C ILE A 255 -1.39 8.84 -13.04
N ARG A 256 -1.06 8.07 -14.08
CA ARG A 256 -1.93 7.00 -14.59
C ARG A 256 -2.17 5.90 -13.55
N VAL A 257 -1.13 5.50 -12.82
CA VAL A 257 -1.25 4.49 -11.76
C VAL A 257 -2.10 5.01 -10.61
N ILE A 258 -1.87 6.23 -10.14
CA ILE A 258 -2.67 6.83 -9.05
C ILE A 258 -4.13 6.98 -9.47
N LEU A 259 -4.40 7.46 -10.69
CA LEU A 259 -5.77 7.62 -11.19
C LEU A 259 -6.51 6.29 -11.31
N GLU A 260 -5.85 5.21 -11.76
CA GLU A 260 -6.49 3.89 -11.80
C GLU A 260 -6.78 3.37 -10.38
N LEU A 261 -5.83 3.50 -9.45
CA LEU A 261 -6.05 3.10 -8.06
C LEU A 261 -7.18 3.91 -7.42
N GLU A 262 -7.26 5.21 -7.73
CA GLU A 262 -8.37 6.08 -7.32
C GLU A 262 -9.71 5.61 -7.88
N GLU A 263 -9.80 5.28 -9.18
CA GLU A 263 -11.02 4.74 -9.79
C GLU A 263 -11.46 3.42 -9.13
N MET A 264 -10.49 2.55 -8.82
CA MET A 264 -10.73 1.29 -8.13
C MET A 264 -11.30 1.46 -6.71
N LEU A 265 -11.07 2.60 -6.04
CA LEU A 265 -11.59 2.88 -4.69
C LEU A 265 -13.12 2.94 -4.62
N THR A 266 -13.82 3.20 -5.73
CA THR A 266 -15.29 3.26 -5.77
C THR A 266 -15.92 2.38 -6.86
N ASP A 267 -15.11 1.65 -7.63
CA ASP A 267 -15.62 0.73 -8.65
C ASP A 267 -16.35 -0.47 -8.03
N LYS A 268 -17.60 -0.70 -8.43
CA LYS A 268 -18.47 -1.78 -7.95
C LYS A 268 -18.01 -3.18 -8.35
N SER A 269 -17.20 -3.30 -9.41
CA SER A 269 -16.64 -4.56 -9.87
C SER A 269 -15.45 -5.03 -9.03
N VAL A 270 -14.86 -4.14 -8.24
CA VAL A 270 -13.69 -4.43 -7.40
C VAL A 270 -14.14 -5.06 -6.08
N SER A 271 -13.56 -6.22 -5.74
CA SER A 271 -13.86 -6.92 -4.49
C SER A 271 -13.32 -6.17 -3.27
N ALA A 272 -13.85 -6.48 -2.09
CA ALA A 272 -13.48 -5.78 -0.86
C ALA A 272 -12.00 -5.98 -0.50
N ILE A 273 -11.45 -7.19 -0.67
CA ILE A 273 -10.04 -7.52 -0.42
C ILE A 273 -9.12 -6.70 -1.34
N VAL A 274 -9.51 -6.56 -2.61
CA VAL A 274 -8.76 -5.73 -3.56
C VAL A 274 -8.83 -4.25 -3.17
N ARG A 275 -10.00 -3.78 -2.74
CA ARG A 275 -10.16 -2.38 -2.28
C ARG A 275 -9.26 -2.07 -1.09
N GLU A 276 -9.18 -2.98 -0.12
CA GLU A 276 -8.24 -2.89 1.01
C GLU A 276 -6.79 -2.82 0.55
N MET A 277 -6.39 -3.67 -0.40
CA MET A 277 -5.06 -3.63 -1.00
C MET A 277 -4.78 -2.30 -1.72
N VAL A 278 -5.75 -1.75 -2.44
CA VAL A 278 -5.63 -0.44 -3.09
C VAL A 278 -5.41 0.68 -2.07
N ILE A 279 -6.17 0.67 -0.97
CA ILE A 279 -6.01 1.65 0.11
C ILE A 279 -4.61 1.52 0.73
N ASP A 280 -4.14 0.31 0.96
CA ASP A 280 -2.78 0.04 1.48
C ASP A 280 -1.69 0.50 0.50
N LEU A 281 -1.88 0.29 -0.81
CA LEU A 281 -0.94 0.75 -1.83
C LEU A 281 -0.86 2.28 -1.84
N LEU A 282 -1.98 2.98 -1.72
CA LEU A 282 -2.01 4.44 -1.59
C LEU A 282 -1.33 4.88 -0.28
N LEU A 283 -1.70 4.30 0.86
CA LEU A 283 -1.08 4.60 2.17
C LEU A 283 0.45 4.43 2.12
N LYS A 284 0.93 3.34 1.53
CA LYS A 284 2.36 3.00 1.51
C LYS A 284 3.15 3.85 0.53
N ASN A 285 2.54 4.28 -0.58
CA ASN A 285 3.29 4.88 -1.70
C ASN A 285 2.99 6.37 -1.92
N LEU A 286 1.86 6.91 -1.47
CA LEU A 286 1.47 8.31 -1.73
C LEU A 286 2.10 9.29 -0.74
N MET A 287 2.31 8.85 0.51
CA MET A 287 2.66 9.72 1.65
C MET A 287 4.16 10.06 1.65
N HIS A 288 4.51 11.28 1.25
CA HIS A 288 5.90 11.67 1.07
C HIS A 288 6.71 11.76 2.38
N MET A 289 6.03 12.03 3.50
CA MET A 289 6.61 12.05 4.84
C MET A 289 6.85 10.65 5.42
N ASP A 290 6.30 9.60 4.81
CA ASP A 290 6.38 8.20 5.27
C ASP A 290 7.01 7.26 4.21
N GLY A 291 8.02 7.78 3.49
CA GLY A 291 8.79 7.00 2.51
C GLY A 291 8.05 6.68 1.22
N GLY A 292 6.93 7.34 0.94
CA GLY A 292 6.23 7.31 -0.34
C GLY A 292 6.90 8.19 -1.40
N ILE A 293 6.17 8.44 -2.48
CA ILE A 293 6.59 9.27 -3.62
C ILE A 293 6.93 10.71 -3.21
N PRO A 294 7.66 11.48 -4.04
CA PRO A 294 8.11 12.80 -3.65
C PRO A 294 6.99 13.76 -3.22
N ARG A 295 7.40 14.82 -2.53
CA ARG A 295 6.47 15.86 -2.07
C ARG A 295 5.66 16.47 -3.22
N GLY A 296 4.37 16.66 -2.99
CA GLY A 296 3.43 17.31 -3.90
C GLY A 296 2.35 16.39 -4.48
N TRP A 297 2.62 15.08 -4.56
CA TRP A 297 1.65 14.13 -5.10
C TRP A 297 0.44 13.90 -4.19
N SER A 298 0.65 13.75 -2.89
CA SER A 298 -0.43 13.65 -1.89
C SER A 298 -1.30 14.91 -1.83
N TRP A 299 -0.71 16.08 -2.07
CA TRP A 299 -1.44 17.34 -2.13
C TRP A 299 -2.35 17.38 -3.35
N LYS A 300 -1.83 17.00 -4.51
CA LYS A 300 -2.63 16.92 -5.73
C LYS A 300 -3.78 15.91 -5.57
N PHE A 301 -3.50 14.76 -4.99
CA PHE A 301 -4.53 13.76 -4.66
C PHE A 301 -5.63 14.33 -3.73
N THR A 302 -5.26 15.21 -2.80
CA THR A 302 -6.18 15.90 -1.90
C THR A 302 -6.97 17.01 -2.59
N GLU A 303 -6.32 17.77 -3.46
CA GLU A 303 -6.90 18.89 -4.21
C GLU A 303 -7.90 18.43 -5.27
N ASP A 304 -7.66 17.27 -5.89
CA ASP A 304 -8.48 16.68 -6.94
C ASP A 304 -9.65 15.86 -6.31
N SER A 305 -9.93 14.66 -6.84
CA SER A 305 -11.00 13.76 -6.40
C SER A 305 -10.55 12.64 -5.47
N GLY A 306 -9.24 12.44 -5.28
CA GLY A 306 -8.67 11.34 -4.51
C GLY A 306 -9.11 11.32 -3.04
N LEU A 307 -9.02 12.47 -2.34
CA LEU A 307 -9.52 12.57 -0.97
C LEU A 307 -11.04 12.30 -0.92
N SER A 308 -11.81 12.87 -1.85
CA SER A 308 -13.27 12.65 -1.89
C SER A 308 -13.62 11.17 -2.07
N ALA A 309 -12.86 10.43 -2.88
CA ALA A 309 -13.04 8.99 -3.06
C ALA A 309 -12.74 8.22 -1.75
N LEU A 310 -11.63 8.53 -1.07
CA LEU A 310 -11.33 7.91 0.25
C LEU A 310 -12.38 8.24 1.31
N LEU A 311 -12.89 9.48 1.33
CA LEU A 311 -13.95 9.90 2.23
C LEU A 311 -15.26 9.17 1.92
N ASP A 312 -15.58 8.92 0.65
CA ASP A 312 -16.75 8.12 0.29
C ASP A 312 -16.60 6.69 0.83
N VAL A 313 -15.44 6.03 0.68
CA VAL A 313 -15.20 4.69 1.24
C VAL A 313 -15.32 4.68 2.77
N SER A 314 -14.88 5.75 3.44
CA SER A 314 -14.98 5.88 4.90
C SER A 314 -16.43 5.89 5.42
N SER A 315 -17.40 6.19 4.55
CA SER A 315 -18.83 6.24 4.85
C SER A 315 -19.57 4.92 4.61
N GLN A 316 -18.87 3.88 4.13
CA GLN A 316 -19.47 2.61 3.73
C GLN A 316 -19.31 1.55 4.83
N ILE A 317 -20.28 0.65 4.95
CA ILE A 317 -20.24 -0.52 5.83
C ILE A 317 -20.82 -1.75 5.11
N PRO A 318 -20.44 -2.98 5.48
CA PRO A 318 -20.93 -4.18 4.81
C PRO A 318 -22.46 -4.28 4.75
N GLU A 319 -23.15 -3.83 5.81
CA GLU A 319 -24.61 -3.83 5.90
C GLU A 319 -25.28 -2.81 4.98
N GLN A 320 -24.57 -1.75 4.59
CA GLN A 320 -25.05 -0.70 3.70
C GLN A 320 -23.87 -0.09 2.93
N CYS A 321 -23.64 -0.59 1.71
CA CYS A 321 -22.58 -0.11 0.84
C CYS A 321 -23.01 0.05 -0.62
N ASP A 322 -22.38 0.98 -1.33
CA ASP A 322 -22.57 1.16 -2.79
C ASP A 322 -21.67 0.25 -3.63
N TYR A 323 -20.59 -0.24 -3.02
CA TYR A 323 -19.58 -1.12 -3.58
C TYR A 323 -19.02 -2.05 -2.50
N PRO A 324 -18.44 -3.21 -2.86
CA PRO A 324 -18.03 -4.21 -1.89
C PRO A 324 -17.00 -3.68 -0.87
N VAL A 325 -17.33 -3.81 0.42
CA VAL A 325 -16.46 -3.49 1.58
C VAL A 325 -16.59 -4.59 2.64
N THR A 326 -15.57 -4.72 3.49
CA THR A 326 -15.61 -5.56 4.69
C THR A 326 -15.57 -4.72 5.96
N HIS A 327 -15.71 -5.37 7.12
CA HIS A 327 -15.50 -4.73 8.40
C HIS A 327 -14.04 -4.33 8.69
N GLU A 328 -13.06 -4.87 7.94
CA GLU A 328 -11.63 -4.50 8.03
C GLU A 328 -11.33 -3.26 7.18
N THR A 329 -12.04 -3.06 6.07
CA THR A 329 -11.87 -1.92 5.15
C THR A 329 -11.79 -0.58 5.90
N ARG A 330 -12.59 -0.41 6.96
CA ARG A 330 -12.59 0.81 7.79
C ARG A 330 -11.23 1.13 8.40
N GLN A 331 -10.52 0.12 8.91
CA GLN A 331 -9.21 0.32 9.54
C GLN A 331 -8.17 0.78 8.52
N HIS A 332 -8.17 0.18 7.33
CA HIS A 332 -7.31 0.60 6.22
C HIS A 332 -7.57 2.07 5.85
N VAL A 333 -8.84 2.47 5.70
CA VAL A 333 -9.20 3.85 5.38
C VAL A 333 -8.83 4.82 6.51
N ALA A 334 -9.10 4.47 7.77
CA ALA A 334 -8.78 5.32 8.91
C ALA A 334 -7.28 5.63 8.99
N ILE A 335 -6.42 4.62 8.86
CA ILE A 335 -4.96 4.79 8.87
C ILE A 335 -4.50 5.58 7.63
N CYS A 336 -5.08 5.30 6.47
CA CYS A 336 -4.78 6.03 5.23
C CYS A 336 -5.13 7.52 5.35
N LEU A 337 -6.32 7.86 5.87
CA LEU A 337 -6.75 9.24 6.09
C LEU A 337 -5.90 9.94 7.16
N GLN A 338 -5.55 9.25 8.25
CA GLN A 338 -4.66 9.78 9.28
C GLN A 338 -3.30 10.15 8.68
N ARG A 339 -2.71 9.23 7.90
CA ARG A 339 -1.40 9.49 7.30
C ARG A 339 -1.46 10.58 6.23
N LEU A 340 -2.57 10.66 5.49
CA LEU A 340 -2.79 11.73 4.51
C LEU A 340 -2.89 13.10 5.19
N ASP A 341 -3.57 13.20 6.33
CA ASP A 341 -3.65 14.43 7.12
C ASP A 341 -2.28 14.82 7.68
N GLU A 342 -1.53 13.88 8.25
CA GLU A 342 -0.15 14.11 8.72
C GLU A 342 0.81 14.56 7.60
N ASP A 343 0.60 14.07 6.38
CA ASP A 343 1.37 14.43 5.18
C ASP A 343 1.04 15.86 4.68
N MET A 344 -0.06 16.47 5.16
CA MET A 344 -0.35 17.89 4.99
C MET A 344 0.50 18.72 5.96
N VAL A 345 1.76 18.94 5.61
CA VAL A 345 2.73 19.64 6.47
C VAL A 345 2.59 21.17 6.49
N PHE A 346 2.00 21.78 5.45
CA PHE A 346 1.80 23.23 5.38
C PHE A 346 0.40 23.62 5.84
N ASP A 347 0.29 24.75 6.54
CA ASP A 347 -1.01 25.28 6.98
C ASP A 347 -1.96 25.52 5.81
N THR A 348 -1.45 25.96 4.65
CA THR A 348 -2.25 26.10 3.42
C THR A 348 -2.80 24.77 2.93
N LYS A 349 -2.04 23.67 3.07
CA LYS A 349 -2.46 22.33 2.64
C LYS A 349 -3.39 21.67 3.66
N ARG A 350 -3.14 21.87 4.96
CA ARG A 350 -4.07 21.48 6.04
C ARG A 350 -5.43 22.15 5.89
N LEU A 351 -5.43 23.43 5.52
CA LEU A 351 -6.66 24.17 5.24
C LEU A 351 -7.42 23.55 4.07
N ILE A 352 -6.78 23.29 2.94
CA ILE A 352 -7.43 22.65 1.78
C ILE A 352 -7.99 21.27 2.13
N TYR A 353 -7.20 20.44 2.84
CA TYR A 353 -7.66 19.13 3.30
C TYR A 353 -8.91 19.26 4.17
N LYS A 354 -8.87 20.15 5.16
CA LYS A 354 -10.00 20.41 6.05
C LYS A 354 -11.21 20.94 5.29
N GLU A 355 -11.05 21.89 4.38
CA GLU A 355 -12.14 22.43 3.56
C GLU A 355 -12.80 21.35 2.70
N LYS A 356 -12.03 20.41 2.15
CA LYS A 356 -12.57 19.26 1.41
C LYS A 356 -13.36 18.31 2.30
N VAL A 357 -12.85 18.00 3.49
CA VAL A 357 -13.56 17.20 4.49
C VAL A 357 -14.86 17.90 4.92
N ASP A 358 -14.79 19.20 5.24
CA ASP A 358 -15.95 20.00 5.65
C ASP A 358 -16.99 20.07 4.52
N HIS A 359 -16.55 20.23 3.27
CA HIS A 359 -17.43 20.20 2.10
C HIS A 359 -18.15 18.86 1.96
N PHE A 360 -17.43 17.74 2.08
CA PHE A 360 -18.01 16.39 2.04
C PHE A 360 -19.02 16.19 3.19
N PHE A 361 -18.66 16.57 4.41
CA PHE A 361 -19.52 16.51 5.58
C PHE A 361 -20.81 17.32 5.40
N ASN A 362 -20.68 18.57 4.96
CA ASN A 362 -21.84 19.46 4.75
C ASN A 362 -22.78 18.92 3.67
N ASN A 363 -22.26 18.32 2.60
CA ASN A 363 -23.06 17.67 1.56
C ASN A 363 -23.84 16.46 2.10
N LEU A 364 -23.24 15.65 2.98
CA LEU A 364 -23.94 14.55 3.65
C LEU A 364 -25.00 15.06 4.62
N MET A 365 -24.65 16.02 5.48
CA MET A 365 -25.57 16.64 6.44
C MET A 365 -26.82 17.22 5.76
N ALA A 366 -26.64 17.96 4.66
CA ALA A 366 -27.74 18.57 3.93
C ALA A 366 -28.75 17.56 3.36
N ARG A 367 -28.32 16.31 3.14
CA ARG A 367 -29.13 15.21 2.59
C ARG A 367 -29.64 14.24 3.67
N ALA A 368 -29.33 14.47 4.94
CA ALA A 368 -29.65 13.57 6.05
C ALA A 368 -31.07 13.79 6.61
N SER A 369 -32.06 13.81 5.73
CA SER A 369 -33.49 13.98 6.05
C SER A 369 -34.09 12.79 6.82
N ASP A 370 -35.29 12.97 7.37
CA ASP A 370 -36.01 11.95 8.15
C ASP A 370 -36.97 11.12 7.29
N ASP A 371 -36.51 10.71 6.12
CA ASP A 371 -37.20 9.81 5.19
C ASP A 371 -36.32 8.57 4.92
N PRO A 372 -36.84 7.49 4.30
CA PRO A 372 -36.09 6.26 4.09
C PRO A 372 -34.76 6.44 3.34
N GLU A 373 -34.67 7.37 2.38
CA GLU A 373 -33.40 7.66 1.69
C GLU A 373 -32.48 8.52 2.57
N GLY A 374 -33.04 9.51 3.27
CA GLY A 374 -32.31 10.30 4.27
C GLY A 374 -31.71 9.45 5.40
N HIS A 375 -32.40 8.37 5.82
CA HIS A 375 -31.90 7.42 6.81
C HIS A 375 -30.64 6.69 6.35
N LYS A 376 -30.54 6.33 5.06
CA LYS A 376 -29.30 5.76 4.49
C LYS A 376 -28.16 6.76 4.56
N ILE A 377 -28.43 8.04 4.28
CA ILE A 377 -27.43 9.11 4.37
C ILE A 377 -27.00 9.35 5.83
N ARG A 378 -27.92 9.26 6.80
CA ARG A 378 -27.58 9.32 8.24
C ARG A 378 -26.61 8.22 8.65
N ILE A 379 -26.82 7.00 8.16
CA ILE A 379 -25.89 5.87 8.40
C ILE A 379 -24.52 6.18 7.78
N LYS A 380 -24.47 6.65 6.52
CA LYS A 380 -23.21 7.04 5.86
C LYS A 380 -22.45 8.11 6.64
N LEU A 381 -23.16 9.17 7.04
CA LEU A 381 -22.60 10.25 7.83
C LEU A 381 -22.00 9.74 9.14
N ALA A 382 -22.74 8.89 9.87
CA ALA A 382 -22.25 8.33 11.12
C ALA A 382 -21.02 7.43 10.92
N CYS A 383 -21.00 6.61 9.85
CA CYS A 383 -19.84 5.78 9.52
C CYS A 383 -18.62 6.61 9.13
N PHE A 384 -18.81 7.67 8.33
CA PHE A 384 -17.76 8.65 8.02
C PHE A 384 -17.18 9.25 9.31
N LEU A 385 -18.02 9.73 10.24
CA LEU A 385 -17.57 10.30 11.51
C LEU A 385 -16.84 9.27 12.39
N ILE A 386 -17.32 8.02 12.46
CA ILE A 386 -16.65 6.91 13.15
C ILE A 386 -15.24 6.72 12.58
N THR A 387 -15.10 6.68 11.25
CA THR A 387 -13.80 6.51 10.59
C THR A 387 -12.88 7.70 10.84
N MET A 388 -13.40 8.93 10.81
CA MET A 388 -12.63 10.15 11.10
C MET A 388 -12.14 10.19 12.56
N LEU A 389 -12.93 9.69 13.51
CA LEU A 389 -12.51 9.56 14.91
C LEU A 389 -11.44 8.48 15.15
N GLN A 390 -11.35 7.48 14.27
CA GLN A 390 -10.33 6.43 14.30
C GLN A 390 -9.05 6.81 13.54
N GLY A 391 -9.18 7.63 12.49
CA GLY A 391 -8.08 8.20 11.73
C GLY A 391 -7.74 9.61 12.24
N PRO A 392 -7.95 10.67 11.41
CA PRO A 392 -7.68 12.08 11.74
C PRO A 392 -8.59 12.61 12.84
N VAL A 393 -8.31 12.15 14.07
CA VAL A 393 -9.18 12.29 15.25
C VAL A 393 -9.46 13.74 15.61
N ASP A 394 -8.50 14.64 15.43
CA ASP A 394 -8.69 16.06 15.73
C ASP A 394 -9.72 16.70 14.80
N ILE A 395 -9.73 16.31 13.51
CA ILE A 395 -10.75 16.73 12.54
C ILE A 395 -12.09 16.07 12.89
N GLY A 396 -12.09 14.76 13.15
CA GLY A 396 -13.30 14.01 13.53
C GLY A 396 -14.00 14.61 14.77
N ILE A 397 -13.25 14.95 15.81
CA ILE A 397 -13.79 15.58 17.02
C ILE A 397 -14.44 16.93 16.68
N ASN A 398 -13.76 17.79 15.90
CA ASN A 398 -14.30 19.09 15.52
C ASN A 398 -15.64 18.96 14.77
N LEU A 399 -15.79 17.95 13.90
CA LEU A 399 -17.03 17.69 13.19
C LEU A 399 -18.16 17.22 14.12
N VAL A 400 -17.87 16.30 15.04
CA VAL A 400 -18.90 15.73 15.94
C VAL A 400 -19.34 16.74 17.01
N THR A 401 -18.51 17.72 17.37
CA THR A 401 -18.91 18.80 18.29
C THR A 401 -19.99 19.74 17.74
N ASN A 402 -20.40 19.59 16.48
CA ASN A 402 -21.55 20.30 15.93
C ASN A 402 -22.86 19.78 16.55
N ASP A 403 -23.67 20.69 17.12
CA ASP A 403 -24.95 20.36 17.77
C ASP A 403 -25.92 19.63 16.83
N GLN A 404 -25.87 19.89 15.52
CA GLN A 404 -26.70 19.20 14.54
C GLN A 404 -26.36 17.70 14.43
N VAL A 405 -25.08 17.34 14.57
CA VAL A 405 -24.64 15.93 14.58
C VAL A 405 -25.13 15.25 15.84
N THR A 406 -25.04 15.94 16.99
CA THR A 406 -25.56 15.41 18.25
C THR A 406 -27.07 15.15 18.16
N ALA A 407 -27.84 16.09 17.62
CA ALA A 407 -29.28 15.91 17.41
C ALA A 407 -29.61 14.73 16.47
N LEU A 408 -28.86 14.59 15.37
CA LEU A 408 -29.03 13.48 14.43
C LEU A 408 -28.71 12.13 15.08
N MET A 409 -27.62 12.07 15.86
CA MET A 409 -27.24 10.88 16.63
C MET A 409 -28.31 10.48 17.64
N LEU A 410 -28.96 11.44 18.32
CA LEU A 410 -30.09 11.19 19.21
C LEU A 410 -31.28 10.57 18.46
N GLN A 411 -31.62 11.12 17.30
CA GLN A 411 -32.72 10.62 16.47
C GLN A 411 -32.44 9.20 15.97
N MET A 412 -31.20 8.93 15.53
CA MET A 412 -30.78 7.59 15.11
C MET A 412 -30.87 6.57 16.25
N ALA A 413 -30.43 6.93 17.44
CA ALA A 413 -30.47 6.05 18.60
C ALA A 413 -31.91 5.78 19.11
N ALA A 414 -32.84 6.70 18.86
CA ALA A 414 -34.26 6.54 19.22
C ALA A 414 -35.11 5.90 18.10
N SER A 415 -34.56 5.72 16.91
CA SER A 415 -35.24 5.14 15.75
C SER A 415 -35.64 3.69 15.99
N SER A 416 -36.64 3.18 15.27
CA SER A 416 -36.96 1.74 15.22
C SER A 416 -35.99 0.94 14.36
N ASN A 417 -35.18 1.61 13.52
CA ASN A 417 -34.20 0.94 12.67
C ASN A 417 -32.99 0.50 13.49
N LEU A 418 -32.81 -0.82 13.63
CA LEU A 418 -31.73 -1.42 14.42
C LEU A 418 -30.34 -1.05 13.92
N LEU A 419 -30.16 -0.85 12.60
CA LEU A 419 -28.88 -0.43 12.03
C LEU A 419 -28.55 1.03 12.40
N MET A 420 -29.55 1.91 12.42
CA MET A 420 -29.35 3.28 12.89
C MET A 420 -29.01 3.31 14.39
N GLN A 421 -29.68 2.48 15.20
CA GLN A 421 -29.36 2.35 16.62
C GLN A 421 -27.94 1.84 16.86
N SER A 422 -27.53 0.80 16.12
CA SER A 422 -26.22 0.17 16.28
C SER A 422 -25.08 1.12 15.89
N VAL A 423 -25.21 1.79 14.74
CA VAL A 423 -24.21 2.76 14.26
C VAL A 423 -24.19 4.02 15.15
N ALA A 424 -25.35 4.47 15.66
CA ALA A 424 -25.38 5.58 16.60
C ALA A 424 -24.70 5.23 17.93
N ALA A 425 -24.92 4.01 18.45
CA ALA A 425 -24.20 3.54 19.62
C ALA A 425 -22.68 3.55 19.37
N GLU A 426 -22.24 3.01 18.23
CA GLU A 426 -20.83 2.97 17.84
C GLU A 426 -20.23 4.39 17.69
N LEU A 427 -20.97 5.33 17.10
CA LEU A 427 -20.53 6.73 17.02
C LEU A 427 -20.32 7.33 18.41
N ILE A 428 -21.27 7.15 19.34
CA ILE A 428 -21.12 7.58 20.73
C ILE A 428 -19.86 6.94 21.35
N VAL A 429 -19.67 5.63 21.17
CA VAL A 429 -18.49 4.91 21.66
C VAL A 429 -17.19 5.53 21.15
N MET A 430 -17.13 5.90 19.87
CA MET A 430 -15.93 6.46 19.26
C MET A 430 -15.67 7.91 19.65
N THR A 431 -16.64 8.65 20.19
CA THR A 431 -16.36 9.98 20.76
C THR A 431 -15.58 9.91 22.09
N VAL A 432 -15.59 8.74 22.74
CA VAL A 432 -14.93 8.51 24.04
C VAL A 432 -13.44 8.22 23.85
N VAL A 433 -12.68 9.20 23.32
CA VAL A 433 -11.23 9.07 23.08
C VAL A 433 -10.41 9.88 24.10
N LYS A 434 -10.87 11.08 24.50
CA LYS A 434 -10.22 11.92 25.52
C LYS A 434 -11.27 12.59 26.43
N HIS A 435 -11.09 12.47 27.75
CA HIS A 435 -12.07 12.84 28.77
C HIS A 435 -12.53 14.32 28.73
N GLU A 436 -11.64 15.26 28.41
CA GLU A 436 -11.90 16.71 28.53
C GLU A 436 -12.78 17.29 27.41
N ARG A 437 -12.76 16.70 26.21
CA ARG A 437 -13.48 17.22 25.05
C ARG A 437 -14.75 16.42 24.69
N ALA A 438 -14.87 15.20 25.23
CA ALA A 438 -16.03 14.33 25.02
C ALA A 438 -17.15 14.55 26.05
N THR A 439 -16.95 15.37 27.08
CA THR A 439 -17.84 15.44 28.26
C THR A 439 -19.26 15.90 27.90
N SER A 440 -19.41 16.81 26.93
CA SER A 440 -20.72 17.32 26.49
C SER A 440 -21.55 16.24 25.80
N ILE A 441 -20.94 15.50 24.88
CA ILE A 441 -21.59 14.39 24.16
C ILE A 441 -21.85 13.23 25.12
N LEU A 442 -20.92 12.92 26.02
CA LEU A 442 -21.06 11.85 27.03
C LEU A 442 -22.25 12.05 27.97
N LYS A 443 -22.52 13.30 28.39
CA LYS A 443 -23.69 13.61 29.25
C LYS A 443 -25.01 13.15 28.62
N VAL A 444 -25.10 13.25 27.30
CA VAL A 444 -26.29 12.88 26.53
C VAL A 444 -26.22 11.42 26.05
N GLY A 445 -25.03 10.95 25.66
CA GLY A 445 -24.78 9.63 25.10
C GLY A 445 -24.87 8.49 26.11
N VAL A 446 -24.41 8.68 27.36
CA VAL A 446 -24.44 7.61 28.38
C VAL A 446 -25.86 7.13 28.71
N PRO A 447 -26.86 8.01 28.93
CA PRO A 447 -28.26 7.59 29.10
C PRO A 447 -28.78 6.76 27.92
N ILE A 448 -28.39 7.11 26.70
CA ILE A 448 -28.80 6.41 25.48
C ILE A 448 -28.17 5.04 25.40
N LEU A 449 -26.87 4.93 25.66
CA LEU A 449 -26.17 3.65 25.70
C LEU A 449 -26.79 2.71 26.73
N ARG A 450 -27.25 3.23 27.89
CA ARG A 450 -28.00 2.41 28.87
C ARG A 450 -29.31 1.89 28.31
N LYS A 451 -30.08 2.72 27.61
CA LYS A 451 -31.33 2.31 26.95
C LYS A 451 -31.07 1.29 25.82
N LEU A 452 -30.07 1.53 24.98
CA LEU A 452 -29.70 0.63 23.89
C LEU A 452 -29.15 -0.71 24.40
N TYR A 453 -28.51 -0.72 25.57
CA TYR A 453 -28.05 -1.94 26.22
C TYR A 453 -29.20 -2.86 26.70
N GLU A 454 -30.40 -2.31 26.87
CA GLU A 454 -31.61 -3.09 27.16
C GLU A 454 -32.22 -3.75 25.92
N SER A 455 -31.70 -3.42 24.71
CA SER A 455 -32.16 -4.03 23.46
C SER A 455 -32.08 -5.56 23.49
N GLU A 456 -33.05 -6.20 22.86
CA GLU A 456 -33.05 -7.64 22.60
C GLU A 456 -32.12 -8.00 21.43
N ASP A 457 -31.86 -7.03 20.53
CA ASP A 457 -30.93 -7.21 19.42
C ASP A 457 -29.49 -7.23 19.94
N GLU A 458 -28.80 -8.33 19.66
CA GLU A 458 -27.46 -8.61 20.18
C GLU A 458 -26.42 -7.64 19.62
N ASN A 459 -26.59 -7.17 18.37
CA ASN A 459 -25.69 -6.24 17.70
C ASN A 459 -25.76 -4.83 18.30
N VAL A 460 -26.97 -4.33 18.59
CA VAL A 460 -27.18 -3.06 19.29
C VAL A 460 -26.69 -3.16 20.74
N LYS A 461 -27.04 -4.26 21.42
CA LYS A 461 -26.68 -4.49 22.82
C LYS A 461 -25.18 -4.54 23.04
N VAL A 462 -24.43 -5.25 22.19
CA VAL A 462 -22.98 -5.39 22.36
C VAL A 462 -22.24 -4.08 22.05
N ARG A 463 -22.67 -3.33 21.03
CA ARG A 463 -22.10 -2.00 20.73
C ARG A 463 -22.36 -1.01 21.87
N ALA A 464 -23.56 -1.04 22.45
CA ALA A 464 -23.89 -0.26 23.63
C ALA A 464 -23.05 -0.66 24.85
N LEU A 465 -22.82 -1.97 25.04
CA LEU A 465 -21.95 -2.51 26.09
C LEU A 465 -20.51 -1.98 25.95
N VAL A 466 -19.92 -2.01 24.75
CA VAL A 466 -18.58 -1.45 24.49
C VAL A 466 -18.52 0.03 24.87
N GLY A 467 -19.57 0.80 24.54
CA GLY A 467 -19.68 2.21 24.90
C GLY A 467 -19.67 2.44 26.40
N LEU A 468 -20.49 1.67 27.14
CA LEU A 468 -20.53 1.72 28.60
C LEU A 468 -19.18 1.33 29.21
N CYS A 469 -18.51 0.29 28.68
CA CYS A 469 -17.17 -0.10 29.11
C CYS A 469 -16.13 1.01 28.89
N LYS A 470 -16.10 1.62 27.70
CA LYS A 470 -15.17 2.74 27.41
C LYS A 470 -15.47 3.96 28.28
N CYS A 471 -16.75 4.28 28.49
CA CYS A 471 -17.14 5.36 29.40
C CYS A 471 -16.62 5.09 30.81
N ALA A 472 -16.74 3.86 31.32
CA ALA A 472 -16.24 3.46 32.64
C ALA A 472 -14.71 3.65 32.76
N ALA A 473 -13.97 3.40 31.68
CA ALA A 473 -12.51 3.54 31.64
C ALA A 473 -12.03 4.98 31.39
N ALA A 474 -12.90 5.92 31.00
CA ALA A 474 -12.52 7.27 30.58
C ALA A 474 -11.85 8.09 31.70
N GLY A 475 -12.07 7.74 32.97
CA GLY A 475 -11.42 8.37 34.13
C GLY A 475 -9.94 8.00 34.32
N GLY A 476 -9.44 6.99 33.60
CA GLY A 476 -8.08 6.47 33.75
C GLY A 476 -7.82 5.89 35.15
N ASP A 477 -6.60 6.08 35.65
CA ASP A 477 -6.17 5.62 36.98
C ASP A 477 -6.58 6.59 38.10
N ASP A 478 -7.18 7.73 37.77
CA ASP A 478 -7.61 8.73 38.73
C ASP A 478 -9.00 8.38 39.28
N ALA A 479 -9.03 7.83 40.49
CA ALA A 479 -10.26 7.45 41.18
C ALA A 479 -11.23 8.64 41.38
N SER A 480 -10.75 9.89 41.42
CA SER A 480 -11.60 11.08 41.51
C SER A 480 -12.37 11.37 40.22
N ARG A 481 -11.92 10.81 39.10
CA ARG A 481 -12.51 10.92 37.76
C ARG A 481 -13.29 9.67 37.36
N ALA A 482 -13.51 8.75 38.29
CA ALA A 482 -14.31 7.56 38.05
C ALA A 482 -15.72 7.93 37.56
N THR A 483 -16.08 7.45 36.37
CA THR A 483 -17.34 7.78 35.70
C THR A 483 -18.48 6.81 36.07
N MET A 484 -18.18 5.72 36.79
CA MET A 484 -19.14 4.71 37.22
C MET A 484 -18.94 4.32 38.69
N LYS A 485 -20.02 3.84 39.31
CA LYS A 485 -20.01 3.32 40.69
C LYS A 485 -19.11 2.09 40.83
N GLU A 486 -18.56 1.92 42.03
CA GLU A 486 -17.75 0.77 42.41
C GLU A 486 -18.49 -0.57 42.13
N GLY A 487 -17.78 -1.54 41.53
CA GLY A 487 -18.35 -2.83 41.11
C GLY A 487 -19.10 -2.86 39.78
N ALA A 488 -19.44 -1.71 39.18
CA ALA A 488 -20.02 -1.68 37.83
C ALA A 488 -19.07 -2.21 36.73
N PRO A 489 -17.75 -1.90 36.76
CA PRO A 489 -16.81 -2.46 35.77
C PRO A 489 -16.74 -3.99 35.79
N GLN A 490 -16.79 -4.62 36.97
CA GLN A 490 -16.78 -6.08 37.11
C GLN A 490 -18.03 -6.72 36.48
N LYS A 491 -19.20 -6.09 36.63
CA LYS A 491 -20.45 -6.56 35.98
C LYS A 491 -20.34 -6.49 34.46
N LEU A 492 -19.84 -5.38 33.92
CA LEU A 492 -19.63 -5.22 32.47
C LEU A 492 -18.64 -6.28 31.94
N ALA A 493 -17.54 -6.53 32.66
CA ALA A 493 -16.57 -7.56 32.30
C ALA A 493 -17.19 -8.97 32.28
N HIS A 494 -18.06 -9.29 33.23
CA HIS A 494 -18.77 -10.57 33.24
C HIS A 494 -19.71 -10.73 32.05
N THR A 495 -20.38 -9.64 31.64
CA THR A 495 -21.21 -9.63 30.42
C THR A 495 -20.36 -9.83 29.17
N CYS A 496 -19.24 -9.13 29.02
CA CYS A 496 -18.31 -9.33 27.88
C CYS A 496 -17.83 -10.78 27.81
N LYS A 497 -17.45 -11.37 28.95
CA LYS A 497 -17.04 -12.78 29.03
C LYS A 497 -18.11 -13.73 28.50
N LYS A 498 -19.39 -13.47 28.80
CA LYS A 498 -20.51 -14.30 28.30
C LYS A 498 -20.61 -14.25 26.77
N PHE A 499 -20.54 -13.04 26.18
CA PHE A 499 -20.58 -12.89 24.71
C PHE A 499 -19.40 -13.59 24.04
N LEU A 500 -18.19 -13.50 24.62
CA LEU A 500 -16.99 -14.07 24.03
C LEU A 500 -16.92 -15.61 24.11
N LEU A 501 -17.41 -16.20 25.22
CA LEU A 501 -17.32 -17.65 25.45
C LEU A 501 -18.37 -18.45 24.67
N ASP A 502 -19.52 -17.87 24.37
CA ASP A 502 -20.62 -18.57 23.72
C ASP A 502 -20.49 -18.47 22.19
N TYR A 503 -19.45 -19.13 21.66
CA TYR A 503 -19.04 -19.08 20.26
C TYR A 503 -20.02 -19.76 19.29
N GLU A 504 -20.87 -20.65 19.81
CA GLU A 504 -21.91 -21.33 19.02
C GLU A 504 -23.14 -20.43 18.83
N LYS A 505 -23.41 -19.57 19.81
CA LYS A 505 -24.55 -18.65 19.78
C LYS A 505 -24.24 -17.33 19.08
N TYR A 506 -23.12 -16.69 19.44
CA TYR A 506 -22.81 -15.33 18.98
C TYR A 506 -21.91 -15.33 17.74
N SER A 507 -22.29 -14.50 16.75
CA SER A 507 -21.51 -14.33 15.52
C SER A 507 -20.10 -13.78 15.81
N ILE A 508 -19.21 -13.85 14.80
CA ILE A 508 -17.87 -13.27 14.90
C ILE A 508 -17.96 -11.76 15.11
N ASP A 509 -18.85 -11.06 14.39
CA ASP A 509 -18.99 -9.60 14.49
C ASP A 509 -19.56 -9.13 15.83
N VAL A 510 -20.42 -9.92 16.47
CA VAL A 510 -20.91 -9.62 17.84
C VAL A 510 -19.78 -9.77 18.86
N ARG A 511 -18.82 -10.67 18.61
CA ARG A 511 -17.68 -10.92 19.51
C ARG A 511 -16.48 -10.00 19.26
N ARG A 512 -16.44 -9.32 18.12
CA ARG A 512 -15.42 -8.32 17.75
C ARG A 512 -15.65 -7.01 18.47
#